data_AF-A0A2E7VFH3-F1
#
_entry.id   AF-A0A2E7VFH3-F1
#
_cell.length_a   1.000
_cell.length_b   1.000
_cell.length_c   1.000
_cell.angle_alpha   90.00
_cell.angle_beta   90.00
_cell.angle_gamma   90.00
#
_symmetry.space_group_name_H-M   'P 1'
#
loop_
_entity.id
_entity.type
_entity.pdbx_description
1 polymer ?
#
loop_
_entity_poly.entity_id
_entity_poly.type
_entity_poly.pdbx_seq_one_letter_code
_entity_poly.pdbx_strand_id
1 'polypeptide(L)'
;MGDRTRFAVAFAATALFCGCQATDQVKGFARKTGIRTPTTPDPIAFSQVPDRNKEEAIQAAKTLRLARARHKLTELRESLAKIEVELAEFERKAAISRLNEKSALFKQSQFEAIDKSGLGHKEENIAAIGKLASRAAGHESTALKDEAQATILKRRADKQRAEVEAQAKTVTDLEGAG
;
A
#
# COMPACT_ATOMS: atom_id res chain seq x y z
N MET A 1 -53.13 25.15 -38.23
CA MET A 1 -52.82 24.76 -39.63
C MET A 1 -51.40 25.20 -39.92
N GLY A 2 -50.57 24.25 -40.35
CA GLY A 2 -49.24 24.46 -40.92
C GLY A 2 -48.13 24.77 -39.90
N ASP A 3 -46.89 24.31 -40.07
CA ASP A 3 -46.36 23.17 -40.82
C ASP A 3 -44.89 23.08 -40.36
N ARG A 4 -44.41 21.86 -40.13
CA ARG A 4 -43.04 21.39 -40.42
C ARG A 4 -41.85 22.29 -40.04
N THR A 5 -41.05 21.81 -39.07
CA THR A 5 -39.63 21.56 -39.34
C THR A 5 -39.18 20.29 -38.63
N ARG A 6 -38.70 19.36 -39.46
CA ARG A 6 -38.13 18.07 -39.09
C ARG A 6 -36.60 18.20 -39.06
N PHE A 7 -35.97 17.27 -38.33
CA PHE A 7 -34.61 16.75 -38.52
C PHE A 7 -33.41 17.71 -38.46
N ALA A 8 -32.66 17.59 -37.37
CA ALA A 8 -31.19 17.54 -37.39
C ALA A 8 -30.81 16.51 -36.29
N VAL A 9 -30.62 15.22 -36.60
CA VAL A 9 -29.39 14.61 -37.15
C VAL A 9 -28.14 15.12 -36.44
N ALA A 10 -27.67 14.28 -35.53
CA ALA A 10 -26.28 13.98 -35.16
C ALA A 10 -25.19 14.92 -35.68
N PHE A 11 -24.35 15.42 -34.77
CA PHE A 11 -22.88 15.31 -34.86
C PHE A 11 -22.22 15.77 -33.55
N ALA A 12 -20.98 15.30 -33.33
CA ALA A 12 -20.06 15.60 -32.23
C ALA A 12 -20.11 14.66 -31.01
N ALA A 13 -20.10 13.35 -31.28
CA ALA A 13 -19.23 12.45 -30.52
C ALA A 13 -17.82 12.49 -31.15
N THR A 14 -16.97 13.41 -30.71
CA THR A 14 -15.51 13.31 -30.84
C THR A 14 -14.82 14.38 -29.99
N ALA A 15 -13.69 13.98 -29.41
CA ALA A 15 -12.72 14.79 -28.69
C ALA A 15 -13.06 15.14 -27.23
N LEU A 16 -12.65 14.25 -26.31
CA LEU A 16 -11.65 14.60 -25.29
C LEU A 16 -10.93 13.33 -24.78
N PHE A 17 -10.56 12.43 -25.71
CA PHE A 17 -9.39 11.56 -25.54
C PHE A 17 -8.12 12.35 -25.97
N CYS A 18 -7.87 13.51 -25.34
CA CYS A 18 -6.54 14.10 -25.32
C CYS A 18 -5.81 13.64 -24.05
N GLY A 19 -5.73 12.32 -23.88
CA GLY A 19 -4.64 11.74 -23.10
C GLY A 19 -3.35 11.87 -23.90
N CYS A 20 -2.29 12.32 -23.24
CA CYS A 20 -0.89 12.04 -23.57
C CYS A 20 -0.43 12.26 -25.03
N GLN A 21 -0.14 13.49 -25.42
CA GLN A 21 0.98 13.72 -26.36
C GLN A 21 2.00 14.78 -25.90
N ALA A 22 1.66 15.61 -24.90
CA ALA A 22 2.62 16.57 -24.35
C ALA A 22 3.74 15.91 -23.53
N THR A 23 3.51 14.71 -22.98
CA THR A 23 4.52 14.03 -22.15
C THR A 23 5.63 13.38 -22.97
N ASP A 24 5.37 12.94 -24.21
CA ASP A 24 6.38 12.24 -25.02
C ASP A 24 7.33 13.20 -25.74
N GLN A 25 6.84 14.38 -26.16
CA GLN A 25 7.68 15.46 -26.70
C GLN A 25 8.70 15.95 -25.66
N VAL A 26 8.28 16.09 -24.39
CA VAL A 26 9.16 16.52 -23.29
C VAL A 26 10.15 15.42 -22.89
N LYS A 27 9.73 14.14 -22.88
CA LYS A 27 10.63 13.00 -22.64
C LYS A 27 11.69 12.88 -23.73
N GLY A 28 11.33 13.07 -25.00
CA GLY A 28 12.27 13.05 -26.13
C GLY A 28 13.27 14.21 -26.10
N PHE A 29 12.82 15.41 -25.76
CA PHE A 29 13.68 16.59 -25.61
C PHE A 29 14.65 16.46 -24.44
N ALA A 30 14.18 16.02 -23.27
CA ALA A 30 15.01 15.78 -22.09
C ALA A 30 16.10 14.71 -22.32
N ARG A 31 15.79 13.68 -23.13
CA ARG A 31 16.74 12.62 -23.51
C ARG A 31 17.82 13.10 -24.50
N LYS A 32 17.50 14.05 -25.39
CA LYS A 32 18.44 14.65 -26.36
C LYS A 32 19.29 15.79 -25.76
N THR A 33 18.78 16.49 -24.75
CA THR A 33 19.45 17.65 -24.13
C THR A 33 20.21 17.32 -22.85
N GLY A 34 20.16 16.06 -22.37
CA GLY A 34 20.90 15.65 -21.18
C GLY A 34 20.37 16.24 -19.87
N ILE A 35 19.16 16.83 -19.86
CA ILE A 35 18.50 17.35 -18.65
C ILE A 35 18.06 16.16 -17.78
N ARG A 36 19.03 15.55 -17.10
CA ARG A 36 18.87 14.42 -16.17
C ARG A 36 18.50 14.94 -14.80
N THR A 37 17.21 15.16 -14.54
CA THR A 37 16.62 15.31 -13.19
C THR A 37 17.56 15.82 -12.09
N PRO A 38 18.30 16.94 -12.23
CA PRO A 38 19.03 17.44 -11.08
C PRO A 38 18.04 18.36 -10.36
N THR A 39 17.93 18.19 -9.05
CA THR A 39 17.19 19.10 -8.16
C THR A 39 17.79 20.50 -8.10
N THR A 40 18.84 20.75 -8.90
CA THR A 40 19.58 22.00 -9.06
C THR A 40 19.74 22.25 -10.57
N PRO A 41 19.45 23.46 -11.08
CA PRO A 41 19.70 23.79 -12.48
C PRO A 41 21.17 23.59 -12.85
N ASP A 42 21.47 23.02 -14.01
CA ASP A 42 22.83 23.00 -14.56
C ASP A 42 23.35 24.45 -14.62
N PRO A 43 24.48 24.78 -13.97
CA PRO A 43 25.00 26.15 -13.92
C PRO A 43 25.19 26.78 -15.31
N ILE A 44 25.58 25.96 -16.30
CA ILE A 44 25.83 26.41 -17.68
C ILE A 44 24.49 26.75 -18.34
N ALA A 45 23.49 25.88 -18.22
CA ALA A 45 22.16 26.14 -18.77
C ALA A 45 21.43 27.27 -18.04
N PHE A 46 21.63 27.41 -16.73
CA PHE A 46 21.02 28.46 -15.91
C PHE A 46 21.60 29.84 -16.21
N SER A 47 22.88 29.92 -16.60
CA SER A 47 23.51 31.17 -17.04
C SER A 47 22.85 31.81 -18.28
N GLN A 48 22.15 30.99 -19.08
CA GLN A 48 21.43 31.42 -20.29
C GLN A 48 20.02 31.96 -20.00
N VAL A 49 19.54 31.85 -18.75
CA VAL A 49 18.24 32.42 -18.35
C VAL A 49 18.37 33.94 -18.34
N PRO A 50 17.47 34.71 -19.00
CA PRO A 50 17.50 36.17 -18.94
C PRO A 50 17.42 36.67 -17.49
N ASP A 51 18.18 37.72 -17.14
CA ASP A 51 18.29 38.21 -15.75
C ASP A 51 16.93 38.50 -15.11
N ARG A 52 16.01 39.09 -15.87
CA ARG A 52 14.62 39.35 -15.46
C ARG A 52 13.83 38.11 -15.01
N ASN A 53 14.25 36.91 -15.43
CA ASN A 53 13.57 35.65 -15.16
C ASN A 53 14.39 34.74 -14.21
N LYS A 54 15.61 35.11 -13.83
CA LYS A 54 16.49 34.25 -12.99
C LYS A 54 15.89 34.00 -11.61
N GLU A 55 15.32 35.03 -10.99
CA GLU A 55 14.72 34.92 -9.67
C GLU A 55 13.45 34.05 -9.68
N GLU A 56 12.57 34.27 -10.66
CA GLU A 56 11.39 33.42 -10.89
C GLU A 56 11.79 31.96 -11.14
N ALA A 57 12.84 31.71 -11.92
CA ALA A 57 13.33 30.37 -12.19
C ALA A 57 13.90 29.67 -10.93
N ILE A 58 14.59 30.42 -10.04
CA ILE A 58 15.06 29.90 -8.74
C ILE A 58 13.87 29.53 -7.86
N GLN A 59 12.86 30.41 -7.76
CA GLN A 59 11.67 30.15 -6.96
C GLN A 59 10.84 28.98 -7.50
N ALA A 60 10.71 28.87 -8.83
CA ALA A 60 10.08 27.73 -9.48
C ALA A 60 10.84 26.42 -9.19
N ALA A 61 12.18 26.44 -9.22
CA ALA A 61 12.99 25.26 -8.89
C ALA A 61 12.86 24.83 -7.42
N LYS A 62 12.86 25.78 -6.48
CA LYS A 62 12.60 25.52 -5.06
C LYS A 62 11.22 24.91 -4.86
N THR A 63 10.19 25.52 -5.44
CA THR A 63 8.80 25.05 -5.36
C THR A 63 8.63 23.65 -5.94
N LEU A 64 9.25 23.38 -7.10
CA LEU A 64 9.23 22.06 -7.72
C LEU A 64 9.92 21.00 -6.85
N ARG A 65 11.06 21.35 -6.22
CA ARG A 65 11.78 20.45 -5.31
C ARG A 65 10.93 20.11 -4.09
N LEU A 66 10.28 21.10 -3.48
CA LEU A 66 9.36 20.89 -2.36
C LEU A 66 8.15 20.02 -2.78
N ALA A 67 7.53 20.31 -3.92
CA ALA A 67 6.41 19.53 -4.43
C ALA A 67 6.77 18.06 -4.67
N ARG A 68 7.95 17.79 -5.24
CA ARG A 68 8.48 16.41 -5.42
C ARG A 68 8.72 15.72 -4.10
N ALA A 69 9.29 16.42 -3.11
CA ALA A 69 9.54 15.86 -1.79
C ALA A 69 8.22 15.49 -1.07
N ARG A 70 7.19 16.34 -1.19
CA ARG A 70 5.84 16.07 -0.67
C ARG A 70 5.17 14.90 -1.38
N HIS A 71 5.27 14.82 -2.71
CA HIS A 71 4.76 13.69 -3.48
C HIS A 71 5.39 12.36 -3.04
N LYS A 72 6.71 12.33 -2.90
CA LYS A 72 7.42 11.14 -2.40
C LYS A 72 6.98 10.77 -0.98
N LEU A 73 6.77 11.75 -0.11
CA LEU A 73 6.25 11.51 1.24
C LEU A 73 4.86 10.87 1.20
N THR A 74 3.97 11.33 0.32
CA THR A 74 2.63 10.73 0.17
C THR A 74 2.70 9.29 -0.36
N GLU A 75 3.57 9.00 -1.33
CA GLU A 75 3.77 7.63 -1.83
C GLU A 75 4.29 6.69 -0.74
N LEU A 76 5.25 7.15 0.08
CA LEU A 76 5.77 6.35 1.20
C LEU A 76 4.70 6.09 2.26
N ARG A 77 3.83 7.06 2.55
CA ARG A 77 2.70 6.91 3.49
C ARG A 77 1.64 5.94 2.96
N GLU A 78 1.31 6.02 1.67
CA GLU A 78 0.37 5.08 1.04
C GLU A 78 0.91 3.64 1.09
N SER A 79 2.20 3.46 0.78
CA SER A 79 2.89 2.17 0.90
C SER A 79 2.85 1.64 2.33
N LEU A 80 3.13 2.49 3.33
CA LEU A 80 3.05 2.11 4.74
C LEU A 80 1.63 1.66 5.12
N ALA A 81 0.61 2.43 4.75
CA ALA A 81 -0.77 2.10 5.06
C ALA A 81 -1.19 0.74 4.48
N LYS A 82 -0.75 0.40 3.25
CA LYS A 82 -1.00 -0.92 2.66
C LYS A 82 -0.37 -2.05 3.48
N ILE A 83 0.88 -1.88 3.91
CA ILE A 83 1.58 -2.86 4.75
C ILE A 83 0.87 -3.02 6.10
N GLU A 84 0.40 -1.93 6.71
CA GLU A 84 -0.32 -1.97 7.99
C GLU A 84 -1.67 -2.67 7.89
N VAL A 85 -2.40 -2.50 6.79
CA VAL A 85 -3.65 -3.23 6.52
C VAL A 85 -3.37 -4.73 6.37
N GLU A 86 -2.36 -5.11 5.59
CA GLU A 86 -1.97 -6.51 5.43
C GLU A 86 -1.53 -7.13 6.77
N LEU A 87 -0.75 -6.39 7.57
CA LEU A 87 -0.33 -6.82 8.91
C LEU A 87 -1.54 -7.12 9.79
N ALA A 88 -2.49 -6.19 9.88
CA ALA A 88 -3.70 -6.37 10.68
C ALA A 88 -4.54 -7.57 10.21
N GLU A 89 -4.58 -7.83 8.89
CA GLU A 89 -5.26 -9.00 8.35
C GLU A 89 -4.63 -10.32 8.83
N PHE A 90 -3.30 -10.43 8.77
CA PHE A 90 -2.59 -11.64 9.24
C PHE A 90 -2.67 -11.81 10.75
N GLU A 91 -2.56 -10.74 11.53
CA GLU A 91 -2.77 -10.79 12.99
C GLU A 91 -4.18 -11.29 13.34
N ARG A 92 -5.21 -10.82 12.62
CA ARG A 92 -6.58 -11.30 12.79
C ARG A 92 -6.72 -12.78 12.44
N LYS A 93 -6.14 -13.24 11.32
CA LYS A 93 -6.18 -14.65 10.90
C LYS A 93 -5.49 -15.57 11.91
N ALA A 94 -4.33 -15.15 12.41
CA ALA A 94 -3.62 -15.85 13.48
C ALA A 94 -4.50 -15.97 14.73
N ALA A 95 -5.10 -14.87 15.19
CA ALA A 95 -5.97 -14.86 16.37
C ALA A 95 -7.18 -15.80 16.22
N ILE A 96 -7.83 -15.81 15.05
CA ILE A 96 -8.94 -16.73 14.75
C ILE A 96 -8.46 -18.18 14.78
N SER A 97 -7.31 -18.48 14.21
CA SER A 97 -6.74 -19.83 14.21
C SER A 97 -6.41 -20.29 15.63
N ARG A 98 -5.82 -19.42 16.46
CA ARG A 98 -5.60 -19.71 17.90
C ARG A 98 -6.89 -19.93 18.66
N LEU A 99 -7.93 -19.13 18.41
CA LEU A 99 -9.24 -19.34 19.02
C LEU A 99 -9.81 -20.73 18.67
N ASN A 100 -9.72 -21.12 17.40
CA ASN A 100 -10.20 -22.42 16.94
C ASN A 100 -9.37 -23.59 17.50
N GLU A 101 -8.05 -23.42 17.61
CA GLU A 101 -7.15 -24.37 18.29
C GLU A 101 -7.61 -24.58 19.75
N LYS A 102 -7.77 -23.50 20.52
CA LYS A 102 -8.20 -23.60 21.93
C LYS A 102 -9.60 -24.18 22.08
N SER A 103 -10.52 -23.86 21.17
CA SER A 103 -11.86 -24.45 21.13
C SER A 103 -11.82 -25.96 20.88
N ALA A 104 -10.95 -26.42 19.97
CA ALA A 104 -10.76 -27.85 19.71
C ALA A 104 -10.17 -28.57 20.93
N LEU A 105 -9.13 -28.01 21.56
CA LEU A 105 -8.51 -28.56 22.77
C LEU A 105 -9.48 -28.60 23.97
N PHE A 106 -10.30 -27.57 24.13
CA PHE A 106 -11.33 -27.56 25.18
C PHE A 106 -12.34 -28.69 24.98
N LYS A 107 -12.87 -28.86 23.76
CA LYS A 107 -13.77 -29.98 23.43
C LYS A 107 -13.07 -31.33 23.60
N GLN A 108 -11.80 -31.44 23.24
CA GLN A 108 -11.02 -32.65 23.44
C GLN A 108 -10.99 -33.03 24.92
N SER A 109 -10.72 -32.06 25.82
CA SER A 109 -10.69 -32.29 27.26
C SER A 109 -12.04 -32.78 27.82
N GLN A 110 -13.17 -32.35 27.23
CA GLN A 110 -14.50 -32.84 27.61
C GLN A 110 -14.67 -34.32 27.24
N PHE A 111 -14.29 -34.72 26.03
CA PHE A 111 -14.33 -36.13 25.62
C PHE A 111 -13.36 -37.00 26.44
N GLU A 112 -12.18 -36.49 26.78
CA GLU A 112 -11.24 -37.19 27.66
C GLU A 112 -11.82 -37.38 29.08
N ALA A 113 -12.54 -36.40 29.60
CA ALA A 113 -13.22 -36.53 30.90
C ALA A 113 -14.37 -37.55 30.86
N ILE A 114 -15.15 -37.55 29.77
CA ILE A 114 -16.23 -38.52 29.53
C ILE A 114 -15.65 -39.95 29.47
N ASP A 115 -14.60 -40.15 28.67
CA ASP A 115 -13.93 -41.44 28.52
C ASP A 115 -13.35 -41.95 29.85
N LYS A 116 -12.65 -41.08 30.60
CA LYS A 116 -12.13 -41.41 31.94
C LYS A 116 -13.21 -41.75 32.96
N SER A 117 -14.40 -41.20 32.80
CA SER A 117 -15.54 -41.46 33.67
C SER A 117 -16.31 -42.73 33.29
N GLY A 118 -15.89 -43.43 32.22
CA GLY A 118 -16.60 -44.61 31.72
C GLY A 118 -17.97 -44.30 31.13
N LEU A 119 -18.21 -43.05 30.73
CA LEU A 119 -19.48 -42.60 30.15
C LEU A 119 -19.43 -42.64 28.62
N GLY A 120 -20.58 -42.92 27.99
CA GLY A 120 -20.70 -42.97 26.53
C GLY A 120 -20.04 -44.19 25.88
N HIS A 121 -19.94 -44.17 24.56
CA HIS A 121 -19.30 -45.24 23.79
C HIS A 121 -17.80 -45.00 23.67
N LYS A 122 -16.99 -45.90 24.24
CA LYS A 122 -15.53 -45.78 24.29
C LYS A 122 -14.89 -45.56 22.91
N GLU A 123 -15.33 -46.30 21.91
CA GLU A 123 -14.80 -46.20 20.54
C GLU A 123 -15.09 -44.82 19.91
N GLU A 124 -16.30 -44.30 20.13
CA GLU A 124 -16.70 -42.97 19.65
C GLU A 124 -15.93 -41.87 20.38
N ASN A 125 -15.73 -42.01 21.69
CA ASN A 125 -14.94 -41.06 22.48
C ASN A 125 -13.49 -40.99 21.99
N ILE A 126 -12.83 -42.14 21.81
CA ILE A 126 -11.44 -42.20 21.30
C ILE A 126 -11.35 -41.57 19.90
N ALA A 127 -12.31 -41.88 19.01
CA ALA A 127 -12.34 -41.29 17.67
C ALA A 127 -12.54 -39.76 17.72
N ALA A 128 -13.41 -39.27 18.60
CA ALA A 128 -13.64 -37.84 18.79
C ALA A 128 -12.39 -37.12 19.32
N ILE A 129 -11.70 -37.70 20.33
CA ILE A 129 -10.45 -37.17 20.88
C ILE A 129 -9.40 -37.05 19.78
N GLY A 130 -9.15 -38.12 19.02
CA GLY A 130 -8.16 -38.10 17.94
C GLY A 130 -8.48 -37.07 16.85
N LYS A 131 -9.76 -36.96 16.47
CA LYS A 131 -10.22 -35.97 15.49
C LYS A 131 -10.05 -34.52 15.99
N LEU A 132 -10.32 -34.27 17.27
CA LEU A 132 -10.16 -32.94 17.87
C LEU A 132 -8.68 -32.57 18.03
N ALA A 133 -7.84 -33.52 18.44
CA ALA A 133 -6.38 -33.32 18.50
C ALA A 133 -5.80 -32.99 17.12
N SER A 134 -6.19 -33.73 16.08
CA SER A 134 -5.78 -33.46 14.70
C SER A 134 -6.22 -32.07 14.21
N ARG A 135 -7.46 -31.66 14.54
CA ARG A 135 -7.96 -30.32 14.22
C ARG A 135 -7.20 -29.23 14.96
N ALA A 136 -6.90 -29.42 16.25
CA ALA A 136 -6.12 -28.48 17.04
C ALA A 136 -4.73 -28.27 16.42
N ALA A 137 -4.01 -29.35 16.08
CA ALA A 137 -2.72 -29.27 15.41
C ALA A 137 -2.80 -28.56 14.04
N GLY A 138 -3.87 -28.78 13.28
CA GLY A 138 -4.12 -28.07 12.04
C GLY A 138 -4.28 -26.56 12.23
N HIS A 139 -5.07 -26.14 13.23
CA HIS A 139 -5.26 -24.74 13.56
C HIS A 139 -4.00 -24.07 14.12
N GLU A 140 -3.23 -24.78 14.96
CA GLU A 140 -1.94 -24.31 15.44
C GLU A 140 -0.96 -24.06 14.28
N SER A 141 -0.87 -25.00 13.34
CA SER A 141 0.01 -24.85 12.16
C SER A 141 -0.38 -23.62 11.33
N THR A 142 -1.67 -23.39 11.09
CA THR A 142 -2.15 -22.20 10.40
C THR A 142 -1.83 -20.92 11.18
N ALA A 143 -2.06 -20.91 12.50
CA ALA A 143 -1.75 -19.76 13.34
C ALA A 143 -0.26 -19.39 13.26
N LEU A 144 0.65 -20.37 13.37
CA LEU A 144 2.09 -20.14 13.26
C LEU A 144 2.49 -19.55 11.90
N LYS A 145 1.87 -20.00 10.81
CA LYS A 145 2.13 -19.45 9.46
C LYS A 145 1.71 -17.98 9.37
N ASP A 146 0.52 -17.66 9.87
CA ASP A 146 0.00 -16.29 9.84
C ASP A 146 0.78 -15.36 10.79
N GLU A 147 1.18 -15.85 11.97
CA GLU A 147 2.06 -15.13 12.93
C GLU A 147 3.43 -14.83 12.32
N ALA A 148 4.00 -15.77 11.56
CA ALA A 148 5.26 -15.57 10.86
C ALA A 148 5.13 -14.48 9.78
N GLN A 149 4.04 -14.49 9.00
CA GLN A 149 3.78 -13.43 8.00
C GLN A 149 3.57 -12.07 8.66
N ALA A 150 2.79 -12.00 9.74
CA ALA A 150 2.64 -10.78 10.52
C ALA A 150 4.00 -10.25 11.03
N THR A 151 4.88 -11.14 11.50
CA THR A 151 6.23 -10.75 11.95
C THR A 151 7.08 -10.13 10.83
N ILE A 152 7.02 -10.70 9.61
CA ILE A 152 7.71 -10.17 8.44
C ILE A 152 7.16 -8.79 8.07
N LEU A 153 5.83 -8.66 8.01
CA LEU A 153 5.15 -7.41 7.68
C LEU A 153 5.42 -6.32 8.71
N LYS A 154 5.46 -6.66 10.00
CA LYS A 154 5.81 -5.73 11.07
C LYS A 154 7.20 -5.13 10.89
N ARG A 155 8.21 -5.98 10.61
CA ARG A 155 9.58 -5.49 10.30
C ARG A 155 9.61 -4.59 9.07
N ARG A 156 8.83 -4.93 8.04
CA ARG A 156 8.71 -4.11 6.82
C ARG A 156 8.06 -2.76 7.12
N ALA A 157 6.99 -2.74 7.92
CA ALA A 157 6.31 -1.53 8.36
C ALA A 157 7.25 -0.63 9.16
N ASP A 158 8.03 -1.18 10.09
CA ASP A 158 8.97 -0.40 10.89
C ASP A 158 10.07 0.25 10.03
N LYS A 159 10.59 -0.48 9.05
CA LYS A 159 11.53 0.10 8.07
C LYS A 159 10.86 1.23 7.27
N GLN A 160 9.64 1.00 6.78
CA GLN A 160 8.91 1.99 5.99
C GLN A 160 8.56 3.23 6.81
N ARG A 161 8.25 3.09 8.11
CA ARG A 161 8.04 4.21 9.05
C ARG A 161 9.28 5.06 9.17
N ALA A 162 10.46 4.45 9.33
CA ALA A 162 11.72 5.19 9.36
C ALA A 162 11.97 5.98 8.05
N GLU A 163 11.64 5.39 6.90
CA GLU A 163 11.73 6.08 5.60
C GLU A 163 10.75 7.25 5.48
N VAL A 164 9.50 7.08 5.96
CA VAL A 164 8.49 8.16 6.04
C VAL A 164 8.98 9.29 6.94
N GLU A 165 9.53 8.98 8.11
CA GLU A 165 10.07 9.98 9.04
C GLU A 165 11.26 10.75 8.45
N ALA A 166 12.20 10.06 7.80
CA ALA A 166 13.33 10.69 7.14
C ALA A 166 12.90 11.62 5.99
N GLN A 167 11.92 11.18 5.19
CA GLN A 167 11.37 11.99 4.10
C GLN A 167 10.54 13.17 4.64
N ALA A 168 9.82 13.00 5.76
CA ALA A 168 9.10 14.07 6.42
C ALA A 168 10.04 15.17 6.91
N LYS A 169 11.16 14.81 7.55
CA LYS A 169 12.22 15.76 7.91
C LYS A 169 12.74 16.52 6.70
N THR A 170 13.00 15.82 5.59
CA THR A 170 13.44 16.46 4.33
C THR A 170 12.43 17.49 3.82
N VAL A 171 11.12 17.20 3.93
CA VAL A 171 10.07 18.16 3.54
C VAL A 171 10.10 19.38 4.46
N THR A 172 10.18 19.18 5.78
CA THR A 172 10.26 20.28 6.76
C THR A 172 11.49 21.16 6.54
N ASP A 173 12.65 20.57 6.27
CA ASP A 173 13.88 21.33 5.98
C ASP A 173 13.74 22.18 4.72
N LEU A 174 13.07 21.65 3.68
CA LEU A 174 12.80 22.39 2.44
C LEU A 174 11.74 23.47 2.61
N GLU A 175 10.79 23.30 3.53
CA GLU A 175 9.80 24.32 3.89
C GLU A 175 10.41 25.46 4.71
N GLY A 176 11.33 25.15 5.62
CA GLY A 176 12.04 26.14 6.44
C GLY A 176 13.15 26.90 5.70
N ALA A 177 13.68 26.36 4.59
CA ALA A 177 14.66 27.01 3.73
C ALA A 177 14.04 27.92 2.64
N GLY A 178 12.70 28.06 2.68
CA GLY A 178 11.89 28.85 1.75
C GLY A 178 12.10 30.35 1.89
#